data_AF-A0A9D6SFQ1-F1
#
_entry.id   AF-A0A9D6SFQ1-F1
#
_cell.length_a   1.000
_cell.length_b   1.000
_cell.length_c   1.000
_cell.angle_alpha   90.00
_cell.angle_beta   90.00
_cell.angle_gamma   90.00
#
_symmetry.space_group_name_H-M   'P 1'
#
loop_
_entity.id
_entity.type
_entity.pdbx_description
1 polymer ?
#
loop_
_entity_poly.entity_id
_entity_poly.type
_entity_poly.pdbx_seq_one_letter_code
_entity_poly.pdbx_strand_id
1 'polypeptide(L)'
;MDGREIRLGDLLDDYCPRCRLLLDHAVASMVGAQVAKVICQTCYTEHVFRHGQSGKRKSDPRATLFDQVLSKLSDSDPESAKQESSVPAKPAARATSRPQRKPPRGRPK
;
A
#
# COMPACT_ATOMS: atom_id res chain seq x y z
N MET A 1 -12.53 21.08 -17.81
CA MET A 1 -12.49 20.57 -16.43
C MET A 1 -13.07 21.68 -15.58
N ASP A 2 -14.34 21.56 -15.25
CA ASP A 2 -15.14 22.65 -14.70
C ASP A 2 -14.51 23.17 -13.40
N GLY A 3 -13.95 24.38 -13.44
CA GLY A 3 -13.34 25.08 -12.30
C GLY A 3 -14.39 25.55 -11.29
N ARG A 4 -15.31 24.67 -10.91
CA ARG A 4 -16.31 24.94 -9.88
C ARG A 4 -15.63 24.80 -8.52
N GLU A 5 -15.88 25.79 -7.67
CA GLU A 5 -15.49 25.76 -6.27
C GLU A 5 -16.17 24.58 -5.58
N ILE A 6 -15.39 23.79 -4.83
CA ILE A 6 -15.89 22.61 -4.13
C ILE A 6 -16.89 23.05 -3.05
N ARG A 7 -18.05 22.41 -3.03
CA ARG A 7 -19.13 22.64 -2.08
C ARG A 7 -19.32 21.43 -1.17
N LEU A 8 -20.03 21.65 -0.07
CA LEU A 8 -20.50 20.57 0.78
C LEU A 8 -21.40 19.63 -0.03
N GLY A 9 -21.18 18.33 0.10
CA GLY A 9 -21.90 17.29 -0.64
C GLY A 9 -21.35 16.98 -2.04
N ASP A 10 -20.38 17.74 -2.55
CA ASP A 10 -19.72 17.38 -3.81
C ASP A 10 -19.00 16.03 -3.68
N LEU A 11 -18.92 15.30 -4.80
CA LEU A 11 -18.28 13.99 -4.88
C LEU A 11 -16.85 14.15 -5.40
N LEU A 12 -15.92 13.52 -4.70
CA LEU A 12 -14.50 13.51 -5.05
C LEU A 12 -13.85 12.19 -4.64
N ASP A 13 -12.82 11.79 -5.37
CA ASP A 13 -12.08 10.57 -5.09
C ASP A 13 -11.05 10.76 -3.96
N ASP A 14 -11.13 9.91 -2.93
CA ASP A 14 -10.14 9.86 -1.85
C ASP A 14 -9.83 8.41 -1.41
N TYR A 15 -8.74 8.23 -0.67
CA TYR A 15 -8.38 6.93 -0.12
C TYR A 15 -9.16 6.63 1.16
N CYS A 16 -10.06 5.67 1.09
CA CYS A 16 -10.80 5.23 2.26
C CYS A 16 -9.93 4.31 3.15
N PRO A 17 -9.68 4.63 4.44
CA PRO A 17 -8.92 3.77 5.33
C PRO A 17 -9.64 2.45 5.66
N ARG A 18 -10.97 2.43 5.53
CA ARG A 18 -11.81 1.25 5.81
C ARG A 18 -11.86 0.31 4.61
N CYS A 19 -12.16 0.83 3.41
CA CYS A 19 -12.17 0.04 2.18
C CYS A 19 -10.77 -0.28 1.67
N ARG A 20 -9.77 0.57 1.98
CA ARG A 20 -8.39 0.50 1.48
C ARG A 20 -8.26 0.70 -0.04
N LEU A 21 -9.25 1.34 -0.66
CA LEU A 21 -9.29 1.68 -2.07
C LEU A 21 -9.49 3.19 -2.26
N LEU A 22 -9.15 3.69 -3.45
CA LEU A 22 -9.57 5.00 -3.95
C LEU A 22 -10.99 4.87 -4.49
N LEU A 23 -11.91 5.63 -3.92
CA LEU A 23 -13.35 5.55 -4.20
C LEU A 23 -13.97 6.96 -4.10
N ASP A 24 -15.20 7.09 -4.58
CA ASP A 24 -16.01 8.30 -4.40
C ASP A 24 -16.34 8.56 -2.92
N HIS A 25 -16.10 9.80 -2.49
CA HIS A 25 -16.49 10.31 -1.18
C HIS A 25 -17.27 11.62 -1.35
N ALA A 26 -18.29 11.83 -0.51
CA ALA A 26 -18.95 13.13 -0.40
C ALA A 26 -18.23 14.01 0.62
N VAL A 27 -18.11 15.31 0.31
CA VAL A 27 -17.61 16.33 1.24
C VAL A 27 -18.56 16.45 2.43
N ALA A 28 -18.08 16.06 3.61
CA ALA A 28 -18.86 16.13 4.85
C ALA A 28 -18.65 17.44 5.61
N SER A 29 -17.42 17.97 5.58
CA SER A 29 -17.10 19.26 6.18
C SER A 29 -15.92 19.93 5.47
N MET A 30 -15.92 21.26 5.49
CA MET A 30 -14.87 22.12 4.95
C MET A 30 -14.42 23.13 6.01
N VAL A 31 -13.15 23.52 5.95
CA VAL A 31 -12.57 24.61 6.73
C VAL A 31 -12.08 25.66 5.75
N GLY A 32 -12.80 26.79 5.67
CA GLY A 32 -12.60 27.77 4.61
C GLY A 32 -12.85 27.12 3.23
N ALA A 33 -11.87 27.23 2.34
CA ALA A 33 -11.91 26.63 1.00
C ALA A 33 -11.35 25.20 0.92
N GLN A 34 -10.94 24.60 2.05
CA GLN A 34 -10.30 23.28 2.08
C GLN A 34 -11.24 22.21 2.66
N VAL A 35 -11.25 21.02 2.06
CA VAL A 35 -12.03 19.87 2.55
C VAL A 35 -11.36 19.29 3.80
N ALA A 36 -12.10 19.21 4.90
CA ALA A 36 -11.60 18.69 6.17
C ALA A 36 -11.92 17.20 6.36
N LYS A 37 -13.18 16.82 6.15
CA LYS A 37 -13.64 15.43 6.28
C LYS A 37 -14.56 15.05 5.13
N VAL A 38 -14.53 13.76 4.83
CA VAL A 38 -15.30 13.14 3.74
C VAL A 38 -15.99 11.88 4.23
N ILE A 39 -17.11 11.53 3.62
CA ILE A 39 -17.86 10.30 3.86
C ILE A 39 -17.76 9.42 2.62
N CYS A 40 -17.25 8.20 2.80
CA CYS A 40 -17.15 7.22 1.71
C CYS A 40 -18.54 6.77 1.25
N GLN A 41 -18.82 6.82 -0.06
CA GLN A 41 -20.11 6.38 -0.61
C GLN A 41 -20.32 4.86 -0.57
N THR A 42 -19.25 4.09 -0.36
CA THR A 42 -19.32 2.62 -0.31
C THR A 42 -19.54 2.09 1.11
N CYS A 43 -18.79 2.61 2.09
CA CYS A 43 -18.84 2.10 3.48
C CYS A 43 -19.42 3.09 4.49
N TYR A 44 -19.82 4.28 4.04
CA TYR A 44 -20.48 5.32 4.84
C TYR A 44 -19.72 5.75 6.09
N THR A 45 -18.40 5.52 6.15
CA THR A 45 -17.58 6.05 7.24
C THR A 45 -17.04 7.41 6.90
N GLU A 46 -17.13 8.30 7.89
CA GLU A 46 -16.44 9.57 7.88
C GLU A 46 -14.94 9.39 8.23
N HIS A 47 -14.07 10.04 7.47
CA HIS A 47 -12.65 10.17 7.81
C HIS A 47 -12.07 11.49 7.31
N VAL A 48 -10.86 11.81 7.78
CA VAL A 48 -10.11 12.98 7.31
C VAL A 48 -9.75 12.81 5.85
N PHE A 49 -9.87 13.89 5.07
CA PHE A 49 -9.51 13.91 3.66
C PHE A 49 -8.00 13.74 3.47
N ARG A 50 -7.59 12.78 2.63
CA ARG A 50 -6.18 12.43 2.39
C ARG A 50 -5.65 12.93 1.04
N HIS A 51 -6.36 13.81 0.36
CA HIS A 51 -5.93 14.42 -0.91
C HIS A 51 -5.57 13.38 -1.97
N GLY A 52 -6.28 12.23 -2.00
CA GLY A 52 -6.00 11.13 -2.93
C GLY A 52 -4.66 10.42 -2.67
N GLN A 53 -3.95 10.75 -1.60
CA GLN A 53 -2.70 10.07 -1.26
C GLN A 53 -3.00 8.73 -0.59
N SER A 54 -2.93 7.66 -1.40
CA SER A 54 -2.71 6.33 -0.84
C SER A 54 -1.41 6.39 -0.01
N GLY A 55 -1.48 5.95 1.25
CA GLY A 55 -0.35 6.13 2.18
C GLY A 55 0.96 5.63 1.56
N LYS A 56 2.03 6.43 1.67
CA LYS A 56 3.36 6.10 1.11
C LYS A 56 3.70 4.66 1.48
N ARG A 57 3.77 3.78 0.47
CA ARG A 57 4.20 2.40 0.68
C ARG A 57 5.66 2.47 1.12
N LYS A 58 5.97 1.94 2.31
CA LYS A 58 7.35 1.75 2.73
C LYS A 58 8.02 0.84 1.71
N SER A 59 9.18 1.24 1.20
CA SER A 59 9.96 0.44 0.25
C SER A 59 10.21 -0.94 0.83
N ASP A 60 9.67 -1.97 0.19
CA ASP A 60 9.83 -3.36 0.61
C ASP A 60 11.22 -3.84 0.16
N PRO A 61 12.00 -4.53 1.01
CA PRO A 61 13.32 -5.06 0.63
C PRO A 61 13.25 -6.08 -0.52
N ARG A 62 12.06 -6.53 -0.92
CA ARG A 62 11.88 -7.34 -2.13
C ARG A 62 12.06 -6.55 -3.43
N ALA A 63 11.76 -5.24 -3.44
CA ALA A 63 11.92 -4.42 -4.63
C ALA A 63 13.39 -4.43 -5.12
N THR A 64 14.34 -4.35 -4.19
CA THR A 64 15.78 -4.41 -4.50
C THR A 64 16.22 -5.77 -5.03
N LEU A 65 15.53 -6.87 -4.68
CA LEU A 65 15.83 -8.19 -5.24
C LEU A 65 15.30 -8.32 -6.67
N PHE A 66 14.13 -7.75 -6.97
CA PHE A 66 13.62 -7.72 -8.34
C PHE A 66 14.53 -6.90 -9.26
N ASP A 67 15.03 -5.75 -8.79
CA ASP A 67 16.00 -4.95 -9.53
C ASP A 67 17.29 -5.75 -9.81
N GLN A 68 17.80 -6.50 -8.83
CA GLN A 68 18.97 -7.36 -9.03
C GLN A 68 18.75 -8.47 -10.07
N VAL A 69 17.56 -9.06 -10.14
CA VAL A 69 17.23 -10.08 -11.14
C VAL A 69 17.08 -9.45 -12.52
N LEU A 70 16.43 -8.29 -12.61
CA LEU A 70 16.29 -7.54 -13.85
C LEU A 70 17.65 -7.13 -14.42
N SER A 71 18.56 -6.61 -13.58
CA SER A 71 19.93 -6.28 -14.00
C SER A 71 20.68 -7.48 -14.56
N LYS A 72 20.57 -8.65 -13.91
CA LYS A 72 21.23 -9.88 -14.40
C LYS A 72 20.68 -10.39 -15.73
N LEU A 73 19.41 -10.12 -16.02
CA LEU A 73 18.78 -10.48 -17.29
C LEU A 73 19.11 -9.48 -18.40
N SER A 74 19.29 -8.19 -18.08
CA SER A 74 19.69 -7.17 -19.05
C SER A 74 21.16 -7.24 -19.46
N ASP A 75 22.04 -7.82 -18.65
CA ASP A 75 23.44 -8.11 -18.99
C ASP A 75 23.62 -9.36 -19.88
N SER A 76 22.53 -10.03 -20.29
CA SER A 76 22.60 -11.21 -21.15
C SER A 76 22.49 -10.82 -22.64
N ASP A 77 23.55 -10.19 -23.16
CA ASP A 77 23.87 -10.21 -24.58
C ASP A 77 24.39 -11.62 -24.99
N PRO A 78 24.04 -12.15 -26.17
CA PRO A 78 24.21 -13.57 -26.55
C PRO A 78 25.64 -13.93 -27.00
N GLU A 79 26.68 -13.46 -26.32
CA GLU A 79 28.08 -13.79 -26.64
C GLU A 79 28.89 -14.24 -25.42
N SER A 80 28.30 -15.09 -24.57
CA SER A 80 29.11 -15.94 -23.67
C SER A 80 28.34 -17.20 -23.27
N ALA A 81 27.82 -17.91 -24.28
CA ALA A 81 27.27 -19.24 -24.12
C ALA A 81 28.40 -20.29 -24.02
N LYS A 82 29.14 -20.33 -22.90
CA LYS A 82 29.82 -21.55 -22.43
C LYS A 82 30.39 -21.37 -21.02
N GLN A 83 29.76 -21.99 -20.03
CA GLN A 83 30.36 -22.74 -18.91
C GLN A 83 29.28 -22.94 -17.83
N GLU A 84 28.56 -24.05 -17.88
CA GLU A 84 28.88 -25.29 -17.18
C GLU A 84 28.30 -25.31 -15.75
N SER A 85 27.15 -25.98 -15.71
CA SER A 85 26.53 -26.64 -14.57
C SER A 85 27.45 -26.91 -13.37
N SER A 86 27.14 -26.29 -12.25
CA SER A 86 27.20 -26.99 -10.97
C SER A 86 26.09 -26.45 -10.07
N VAL A 87 25.17 -27.35 -9.73
CA VAL A 87 24.04 -27.08 -8.83
C VAL A 87 24.59 -27.16 -7.41
N PRO A 88 24.60 -26.08 -6.59
CA PRO A 88 24.80 -26.26 -5.17
C PRO A 88 23.46 -26.65 -4.53
N ALA A 89 23.54 -27.68 -3.71
CA ALA A 89 22.43 -28.31 -3.01
C ALA A 89 21.56 -27.31 -2.23
N LYS A 90 20.25 -27.57 -2.25
CA LYS A 90 19.23 -26.91 -1.43
C LYS A 90 19.66 -26.87 0.05
N PRO A 91 19.73 -25.71 0.71
CA PRO A 91 19.77 -25.69 2.17
C PRO A 91 18.36 -25.96 2.69
N ALA A 92 18.32 -26.81 3.72
CA ALA A 92 17.14 -27.29 4.40
C ALA A 92 16.19 -26.16 4.84
N ALA A 93 14.90 -26.49 4.84
CA ALA A 93 13.80 -25.65 5.29
C ALA A 93 14.11 -24.97 6.63
N ARG A 94 14.23 -23.64 6.60
CA ARG A 94 14.33 -22.81 7.80
C ARG A 94 12.94 -22.72 8.43
N ALA A 95 12.76 -23.39 9.57
CA ALA A 95 11.54 -23.33 10.36
C ALA A 95 11.18 -21.88 10.69
N THR A 96 9.98 -21.45 10.30
CA THR A 96 9.43 -20.16 10.69
C THR A 96 8.98 -20.25 12.15
N SER A 97 9.71 -19.58 13.04
CA SER A 97 9.31 -19.48 14.45
C SER A 97 8.03 -18.63 14.55
N ARG A 98 6.91 -19.26 14.90
CA ARG A 98 5.63 -18.61 15.22
C ARG A 98 5.81 -17.69 16.44
N PRO A 99 5.56 -16.38 16.34
CA PRO A 99 5.69 -15.49 17.50
C PRO A 99 4.59 -15.81 18.51
N GLN A 100 4.99 -16.10 19.74
CA GLN A 100 4.10 -16.30 20.89
C GLN A 100 3.33 -15.00 21.16
N ARG A 101 2.00 -15.03 20.98
CA ARG A 101 1.11 -13.95 21.43
C ARG A 101 0.97 -14.06 22.95
N LYS A 102 1.37 -13.02 23.68
CA LYS A 102 1.08 -12.90 25.11
C LYS A 102 -0.45 -12.74 25.30
N PRO A 103 -1.07 -13.45 26.25
CA PRO A 103 -2.48 -13.24 26.57
C PRO A 103 -2.68 -11.84 27.21
N PRO A 104 -3.85 -11.20 27.00
CA PRO A 104 -4.16 -9.95 27.68
C PRO A 104 -4.28 -10.20 29.18
N ARG A 105 -3.58 -9.39 29.98
CA ARG A 105 -3.73 -9.39 31.44
C ARG A 105 -5.15 -8.94 31.77
N GLY A 106 -5.87 -9.80 32.49
CA GLY A 106 -7.23 -9.53 32.95
C GLY A 106 -7.31 -8.20 33.71
N ARG A 107 -8.38 -7.47 33.44
CA ARG A 107 -8.74 -6.23 34.13
C ARG A 107 -9.25 -6.59 35.53
N PRO A 108 -8.73 -6.01 36.62
CA PRO A 108 -9.31 -6.22 37.94
C PRO A 108 -10.71 -5.57 37.99
N LYS A 109 -11.57 -6.20 38.80
CA LYS A 109 -12.98 -5.89 39.00
C LYS A 109 -13.20 -4.54 39.68
#